data_AF-A0A0Q4P5U4-F1
#
_entry.id   AF-A0A0Q4P5U4-F1
#
_cell.length_a   1.000
_cell.length_b   1.000
_cell.length_c   1.000
_cell.angle_alpha   90.00
_cell.angle_beta   90.00
_cell.angle_gamma   90.00
#
_symmetry.space_group_name_H-M   'P 1'
#
loop_
_entity.id
_entity.type
_entity.pdbx_description
1 polymer ?
#
loop_
_entity_poly.entity_id
_entity_poly.type
_entity_poly.pdbx_seq_one_letter_code
_entity_poly.pdbx_strand_id
1 'polypeptide(L)'
;MTRVLRFIPILFLLLPLIEIALFILVGRTIGVMPTLGLVVLAVVLGIAVLRQQGLSVLNRMRSNMQTGTLPGQALFDGMVLAVAAVLLIIPGFLGDAIALVLMVPPVRHWLYKTLTRNMTVVQTTTTSYRHANDAEPPHLKGSQTIDLDDDDWQRK
;
A
#
# COMPACT_ATOMS: atom_id res chain seq x y z
N MET A 1 13.34 -21.12 2.98
CA MET A 1 13.50 -19.74 2.49
C MET A 1 14.96 -19.35 2.16
N THR A 2 15.97 -19.98 2.75
CA THR A 2 17.41 -19.66 2.50
C THR A 2 17.92 -20.00 1.09
N ARG A 3 17.34 -21.00 0.41
CA ARG A 3 17.76 -21.37 -0.97
C ARG A 3 17.48 -20.28 -1.99
N VAL A 4 16.37 -19.55 -1.86
CA VAL A 4 15.98 -18.48 -2.80
C VAL A 4 16.87 -17.24 -2.62
N LEU A 5 17.23 -16.91 -1.37
CA LEU A 5 18.13 -15.79 -1.06
C LEU A 5 19.48 -15.91 -1.77
N ARG A 6 19.97 -17.14 -1.98
CA ARG A 6 21.23 -17.39 -2.69
C ARG A 6 21.17 -17.01 -4.18
N PHE A 7 20.00 -17.02 -4.80
CA PHE A 7 19.82 -16.67 -6.22
C PHE A 7 19.46 -15.20 -6.47
N ILE A 8 19.05 -14.45 -5.44
CA ILE A 8 18.75 -13.00 -5.56
C ILE A 8 19.88 -12.19 -6.22
N PRO A 9 21.16 -12.32 -5.83
CA PRO A 9 22.22 -11.51 -6.46
C PRO A 9 22.42 -11.87 -7.95
N ILE A 10 22.23 -13.13 -8.30
CA ILE A 10 22.31 -13.60 -9.69
C ILE A 10 21.18 -12.99 -10.52
N LEU A 11 19.95 -13.00 -9.99
CA LEU A 11 18.80 -12.40 -10.65
C LEU A 11 18.97 -10.88 -10.81
N PHE A 12 19.48 -10.20 -9.79
CA PHE A 12 19.75 -8.76 -9.83
C PHE A 12 20.80 -8.38 -10.88
N LEU A 13 21.78 -9.26 -11.14
CA LEU A 13 22.76 -9.07 -12.22
C LEU A 13 22.18 -9.41 -13.60
N LEU A 14 21.38 -10.47 -13.71
CA LEU A 14 20.76 -10.92 -14.96
C LEU A 14 19.72 -9.93 -15.48
N LEU A 15 18.94 -9.32 -14.60
CA LEU A 15 17.86 -8.41 -14.95
C LEU A 15 18.36 -7.24 -15.84
N PRO A 16 19.34 -6.42 -15.45
CA PRO A 16 19.86 -5.36 -16.32
C PRO A 16 20.56 -5.89 -17.58
N LEU A 17 21.15 -7.09 -17.54
CA LEU A 17 21.72 -7.73 -18.72
C LEU A 17 20.65 -8.04 -19.78
N ILE A 18 19.50 -8.57 -19.33
CA ILE A 18 18.33 -8.83 -20.18
C ILE A 18 17.78 -7.52 -20.72
N GLU A 19 17.71 -6.47 -19.90
CA GLU A 19 17.25 -5.15 -20.34
C GLU A 19 18.13 -4.59 -21.47
N ILE A 20 19.45 -4.63 -21.31
CA ILE A 20 20.39 -4.17 -22.35
C ILE A 20 20.19 -4.98 -23.65
N ALA A 21 20.01 -6.31 -23.54
CA ALA A 21 19.74 -7.15 -24.70
C ALA A 21 18.42 -6.77 -25.41
N LEU A 22 17.37 -6.47 -24.65
CA LEU A 22 16.09 -6.00 -25.20
C LEU A 22 16.21 -4.62 -25.84
N PHE A 23 16.93 -3.68 -25.22
CA PHE A 23 17.22 -2.37 -25.83
C PHE A 23 17.91 -2.50 -27.17
N ILE A 24 18.92 -3.38 -27.27
CA ILE A 24 19.62 -3.64 -28.53
C ILE A 24 18.68 -4.27 -29.55
N LEU A 25 17.87 -5.27 -29.14
CA LEU A 25 16.95 -5.95 -30.05
C LEU A 25 15.92 -4.97 -30.63
N VAL A 26 15.24 -4.21 -29.77
CA VAL A 26 14.24 -3.23 -30.18
C VAL A 26 14.88 -2.11 -31.00
N GLY A 27 16.03 -1.60 -30.55
CA GLY A 27 16.80 -0.58 -31.26
C GLY A 27 17.21 -1.03 -32.67
N ARG A 28 17.46 -2.32 -32.88
CA ARG A 28 17.75 -2.90 -34.21
C ARG A 28 16.48 -3.09 -35.06
N THR A 29 15.34 -3.40 -34.44
CA THR A 29 14.10 -3.64 -35.19
C THR A 29 13.40 -2.37 -35.65
N ILE A 30 13.34 -1.34 -34.79
CA ILE A 30 12.61 -0.10 -35.08
C ILE A 30 13.51 1.13 -35.21
N GLY A 31 14.79 1.02 -34.82
CA GLY A 31 15.74 2.14 -34.81
C GLY A 31 15.91 2.78 -33.42
N VAL A 32 17.02 3.49 -33.24
CA VAL A 32 17.40 4.08 -31.96
C VAL A 32 16.49 5.26 -31.59
N MET A 33 16.18 6.16 -32.54
CA MET A 33 15.33 7.33 -32.28
C MET A 33 13.93 6.97 -31.74
N PRO A 34 13.16 6.06 -32.36
CA PRO A 34 11.87 5.66 -31.79
C PRO A 34 12.02 4.89 -30.48
N THR A 35 13.08 4.11 -30.30
CA THR A 35 13.38 3.43 -29.02
C THR A 35 13.56 4.43 -27.88
N LEU A 36 14.33 5.50 -28.10
CA LEU A 36 14.47 6.60 -27.14
C LEU A 36 13.14 7.32 -26.89
N GLY A 37 12.34 7.52 -27.94
CA GLY A 37 10.99 8.05 -27.82
C GLY A 37 10.09 7.22 -26.90
N LEU A 38 10.13 5.89 -27.02
CA LEU A 38 9.39 4.98 -26.14
C LEU A 38 9.85 5.10 -24.68
N VAL A 39 11.16 5.19 -24.45
CA VAL A 39 11.73 5.38 -23.10
C VAL A 39 11.24 6.68 -22.47
N VAL A 40 11.30 7.79 -23.20
CA VAL A 40 10.81 9.09 -22.70
C VAL A 40 9.31 9.02 -22.42
N LEU A 41 8.54 8.42 -23.34
CA LEU A 41 7.10 8.25 -23.18
C LEU A 41 6.76 7.41 -21.94
N ALA A 42 7.48 6.30 -21.70
CA ALA A 42 7.34 5.48 -20.51
C ALA A 42 7.60 6.33 -19.24
N VAL A 43 8.71 7.04 -19.16
CA VAL A 43 9.03 7.89 -17.99
C VAL A 43 7.94 8.94 -17.74
N VAL A 44 7.46 9.62 -18.79
CA VAL A 44 6.38 10.61 -18.69
C VAL A 44 5.09 9.98 -18.16
N LEU A 45 4.70 8.81 -18.68
CA LEU A 45 3.53 8.07 -18.19
C LEU A 45 3.70 7.70 -16.72
N GLY A 46 4.87 7.23 -16.31
CA GLY A 46 5.15 6.81 -14.94
C GLY A 46 5.02 7.98 -13.97
N ILE A 47 5.61 9.12 -14.31
CA ILE A 47 5.48 10.36 -13.54
C ILE A 47 4.01 10.81 -13.48
N ALA A 48 3.28 10.78 -14.60
CA ALA A 48 1.87 11.17 -14.63
C ALA A 48 1.01 10.31 -13.68
N VAL A 49 1.22 9.01 -13.69
CA VAL A 49 0.55 8.04 -12.82
C VAL A 49 0.89 8.28 -11.35
N LEU A 50 2.16 8.49 -11.05
CA LEU A 50 2.61 8.78 -9.68
C LEU A 50 1.99 10.07 -9.14
N ARG A 51 1.88 11.12 -9.97
CA ARG A 51 1.22 12.38 -9.60
C ARG A 51 -0.26 12.19 -9.34
N GLN A 52 -0.97 11.49 -10.23
CA GLN A 52 -2.41 11.23 -10.07
C GLN A 52 -2.69 10.44 -8.79
N GLN A 53 -1.87 9.44 -8.50
CA GLN A 53 -2.04 8.62 -7.31
C GLN A 53 -1.64 9.30 -6.02
N GLY A 54 -0.55 10.07 -6.00
CA GLY A 54 -0.15 10.83 -4.82
C GLY A 54 -1.27 11.75 -4.36
N LEU A 55 -1.94 12.43 -5.30
CA LEU A 55 -3.11 13.27 -5.01
C LEU A 55 -4.32 12.44 -4.54
N SER A 56 -4.61 11.30 -5.18
CA SER A 56 -5.72 10.44 -4.81
C SER A 56 -5.57 9.87 -3.40
N VAL A 57 -4.37 9.43 -3.03
CA VAL A 57 -4.07 8.88 -1.69
C VAL A 57 -4.26 9.94 -0.62
N LEU A 58 -3.77 11.17 -0.84
CA LEU A 58 -3.94 12.27 0.11
C LEU A 58 -5.43 12.63 0.31
N ASN A 59 -6.21 12.67 -0.78
CA ASN A 59 -7.64 12.94 -0.72
C ASN A 59 -8.39 11.82 0.02
N ARG A 60 -8.03 10.57 -0.23
CA ARG A 60 -8.61 9.40 0.46
C ARG A 60 -8.25 9.39 1.94
N MET A 61 -7.01 9.71 2.31
CA MET A 61 -6.61 9.84 3.71
C MET A 61 -7.46 10.87 4.44
N ARG A 62 -7.68 12.06 3.83
CA ARG A 62 -8.55 13.10 4.39
C ARG A 62 -10.01 12.62 4.57
N SER A 63 -10.55 11.88 3.59
CA SER A 63 -11.92 11.34 3.63
C SER A 63 -12.07 10.18 4.62
N ASN A 64 -11.06 9.32 4.75
CA ASN A 64 -11.06 8.19 5.68
C ASN A 64 -10.94 8.66 7.13
N MET A 65 -10.24 9.77 7.40
CA MET A 65 -10.22 10.41 8.73
C MET A 65 -11.62 10.91 9.14
N GLN A 66 -12.45 11.32 8.18
CA GLN A 66 -13.81 11.78 8.46
C GLN A 66 -14.81 10.63 8.65
N THR A 67 -14.54 9.46 8.08
CA THR A 67 -15.48 8.32 8.06
C THR A 67 -15.04 7.13 8.94
N GLY A 68 -13.83 7.15 9.49
CA GLY A 68 -13.32 6.11 10.40
C GLY A 68 -13.12 4.74 9.76
N THR A 69 -13.23 4.61 8.43
CA THR A 69 -13.08 3.35 7.70
C THR A 69 -11.84 3.37 6.82
N LEU A 70 -10.97 2.36 6.95
CA LEU A 70 -9.77 2.19 6.10
C LEU A 70 -10.05 1.13 5.01
N PRO A 71 -10.19 1.54 3.74
CA PRO A 71 -10.40 0.60 2.64
C PRO A 71 -9.07 -0.08 2.26
N GLY A 72 -8.81 -1.27 2.84
CA GLY A 72 -7.56 -2.01 2.63
C GLY A 72 -7.23 -2.31 1.16
N GLN A 73 -8.23 -2.64 0.33
CA GLN A 73 -8.04 -2.86 -1.10
C GLN A 73 -7.63 -1.58 -1.85
N ALA A 74 -8.24 -0.44 -1.51
CA ALA A 74 -7.94 0.83 -2.16
C ALA A 74 -6.53 1.34 -1.85
N LEU A 75 -6.03 1.06 -0.64
CA LEU A 75 -4.64 1.34 -0.27
C LEU A 75 -3.66 0.43 -1.01
N PHE A 76 -3.96 -0.86 -1.08
CA PHE A 76 -3.16 -1.82 -1.84
C PHE A 76 -3.07 -1.45 -3.31
N ASP A 77 -4.19 -1.11 -3.94
CA ASP A 77 -4.22 -0.64 -5.33
C ASP A 77 -3.33 0.59 -5.54
N GLY A 78 -3.37 1.55 -4.61
CA GLY A 78 -2.51 2.73 -4.63
C GLY A 78 -1.02 2.38 -4.49
N MET A 79 -0.66 1.46 -3.59
CA MET A 79 0.72 1.01 -3.43
C MET A 79 1.25 0.29 -4.67
N VAL A 80 0.46 -0.66 -5.19
CA VAL A 80 0.84 -1.45 -6.38
C VAL A 80 1.04 -0.54 -7.59
N LEU A 81 0.14 0.41 -7.79
CA LEU A 81 0.21 1.31 -8.92
C LEU A 81 1.35 2.33 -8.73
N ALA A 82 1.70 2.73 -7.50
CA ALA A 82 2.90 3.54 -7.22
C ALA A 82 4.19 2.77 -7.52
N VAL A 83 4.28 1.50 -7.14
CA VAL A 83 5.41 0.62 -7.48
C VAL A 83 5.53 0.46 -9.00
N ALA A 84 4.40 0.24 -9.70
CA ALA A 84 4.37 0.18 -11.16
C ALA A 84 4.90 1.48 -11.78
N ALA A 85 4.49 2.64 -11.27
CA ALA A 85 4.96 3.93 -11.75
C ALA A 85 6.46 4.13 -11.55
N VAL A 86 7.00 3.77 -10.38
CA VAL A 86 8.45 3.82 -10.12
C VAL A 86 9.21 2.87 -11.04
N LEU A 87 8.66 1.67 -11.28
CA LEU A 87 9.26 0.70 -12.20
C LEU A 87 9.32 1.25 -13.63
N LEU A 88 8.26 1.91 -14.11
CA LEU A 88 8.17 2.53 -15.43
C LEU A 88 9.06 3.78 -15.59
N ILE A 89 9.46 4.41 -14.47
CA ILE A 89 10.41 5.54 -14.46
C ILE A 89 11.85 5.05 -14.64
N ILE A 90 12.18 3.84 -14.15
CA ILE A 90 13.48 3.22 -14.36
C ILE A 90 13.43 2.53 -15.73
N PRO A 91 14.04 3.11 -16.77
CA PRO A 91 13.79 2.67 -18.13
C PRO A 91 14.31 1.24 -18.35
N GLY A 92 13.39 0.33 -18.68
CA GLY A 92 13.68 -1.06 -19.00
C GLY A 92 12.51 -1.65 -19.79
N PHE A 93 12.75 -2.28 -20.92
CA PHE A 93 11.68 -2.88 -21.72
C PHE A 93 10.93 -4.00 -20.98
N LEU A 94 11.65 -4.83 -20.23
CA LEU A 94 11.03 -5.88 -19.42
C LEU A 94 10.32 -5.27 -18.20
N GLY A 95 10.97 -4.33 -17.50
CA GLY A 95 10.40 -3.56 -16.40
C GLY A 95 9.12 -2.82 -16.81
N ASP A 96 9.12 -2.18 -17.98
CA ASP A 96 7.99 -1.43 -18.53
C ASP A 96 6.82 -2.37 -18.83
N ALA A 97 7.08 -3.54 -19.42
CA ALA A 97 6.05 -4.54 -19.66
C ALA A 97 5.40 -5.00 -18.33
N ILE A 98 6.22 -5.27 -17.30
CA ILE A 98 5.73 -5.66 -15.97
C ILE A 98 4.93 -4.51 -15.34
N ALA A 99 5.43 -3.28 -15.42
CA ALA A 99 4.76 -2.09 -14.89
C ALA A 99 3.39 -1.87 -15.54
N LEU A 100 3.32 -1.94 -16.87
CA LEU A 100 2.07 -1.79 -17.63
C LEU A 100 1.07 -2.89 -17.27
N VAL A 101 1.52 -4.15 -17.17
CA VAL A 101 0.67 -5.26 -16.71
C VAL A 101 0.14 -5.00 -15.29
N LEU A 102 0.97 -4.47 -14.39
CA LEU A 102 0.58 -4.14 -13.02
C LEU A 102 -0.39 -2.95 -12.94
N MET A 103 -0.37 -2.05 -13.92
CA MET A 103 -1.34 -0.96 -14.06
C MET A 103 -2.74 -1.44 -14.48
N VAL A 104 -2.89 -2.65 -15.00
CA VAL A 104 -4.19 -3.20 -15.45
C VAL A 104 -5.05 -3.59 -14.22
N PRO A 105 -6.28 -3.05 -14.06
CA PRO A 105 -7.10 -3.31 -12.87
C PRO A 105 -7.38 -4.79 -12.59
N PRO A 106 -7.72 -5.65 -13.59
CA PRO A 106 -7.85 -7.09 -13.39
C PRO A 106 -6.64 -7.76 -12.72
N VAL A 107 -5.42 -7.36 -13.10
CA VAL A 107 -4.17 -7.93 -12.57
C VAL A 107 -4.03 -7.56 -11.09
N ARG A 108 -4.30 -6.30 -10.73
CA ARG A 108 -4.25 -5.86 -9.34
C ARG A 108 -5.28 -6.56 -8.45
N HIS A 109 -6.51 -6.75 -8.94
CA HIS A 109 -7.55 -7.46 -8.20
C HIS A 109 -7.15 -8.92 -7.95
N TRP A 110 -6.60 -9.57 -8.97
CA TRP A 110 -6.10 -10.94 -8.85
C TRP A 110 -4.93 -11.03 -7.86
N LEU A 111 -4.00 -10.07 -7.92
CA LEU A 111 -2.87 -9.98 -7.00
C LEU A 111 -3.36 -9.76 -5.56
N TYR A 112 -4.26 -8.80 -5.34
CA TYR A 112 -4.85 -8.53 -4.02
C TYR A 112 -5.53 -9.77 -3.43
N LYS A 113 -6.36 -10.46 -4.21
CA LYS A 113 -7.04 -11.69 -3.78
C LYS A 113 -6.05 -12.80 -3.44
N THR A 114 -4.96 -12.92 -4.20
CA THR A 114 -3.95 -13.96 -3.98
C THR A 114 -3.13 -13.70 -2.71
N LEU A 115 -2.74 -12.45 -2.45
CA LEU A 115 -2.00 -12.09 -1.24
C LEU A 115 -2.86 -12.12 0.02
N THR A 116 -4.11 -11.66 -0.06
CA THR A 116 -5.01 -11.63 1.11
C THR A 116 -5.59 -13.00 1.46
N ARG A 117 -5.49 -14.00 0.57
CA ARG A 117 -5.97 -15.38 0.80
C ARG A 117 -5.38 -16.05 2.04
N ASN A 118 -4.15 -15.67 2.43
CA ASN A 118 -3.43 -16.27 3.55
C ASN A 118 -3.29 -15.32 4.74
N MET A 119 -3.79 -14.08 4.62
CA MET A 119 -3.81 -13.14 5.74
C MET A 119 -5.10 -13.38 6.51
N THR A 120 -5.00 -14.03 7.67
CA THR A 120 -6.05 -13.97 8.69
C THR A 120 -6.26 -12.50 8.98
N VAL A 121 -7.34 -11.93 8.43
CA VAL A 121 -7.76 -10.58 8.76
C VAL A 121 -8.03 -10.63 10.25
N VAL A 122 -7.08 -10.15 11.05
CA VAL A 122 -7.37 -9.73 12.41
C VAL A 122 -8.29 -8.56 12.19
N GLN A 123 -9.58 -8.86 12.15
CA GLN A 123 -10.62 -7.89 12.38
C GLN A 123 -10.23 -7.32 13.75
N THR A 124 -9.53 -6.19 13.74
CA THR A 124 -9.70 -5.21 14.78
C THR A 124 -11.16 -4.81 14.63
N THR A 125 -12.04 -5.67 15.15
CA THR A 125 -13.37 -5.30 15.55
C THR A 125 -13.11 -4.25 16.60
N THR A 126 -12.95 -3.01 16.15
CA THR A 126 -13.22 -1.84 16.95
C THR A 126 -14.67 -2.06 17.32
N THR A 127 -14.89 -2.71 18.46
CA THR A 127 -16.19 -2.86 19.09
C THR A 127 -16.77 -1.46 19.06
N SER A 128 -17.67 -1.28 18.12
CA SER A 128 -18.44 -0.06 18.04
C SER A 128 -19.15 -0.03 19.38
N TYR A 129 -18.89 1.01 20.18
CA TYR A 129 -19.79 1.47 21.21
C TYR A 129 -21.09 1.87 20.50
N ARG A 130 -21.81 0.87 20.03
CA ARG A 130 -23.16 0.96 19.51
C ARG A 130 -23.99 0.38 20.64
N HIS A 131 -24.86 1.24 21.17
CA HIS A 131 -25.94 0.94 22.11
C HIS A 131 -25.65 1.31 23.58
N ALA A 132 -25.95 2.56 23.91
CA ALA A 132 -26.31 2.97 25.27
C ALA A 132 -27.39 4.05 25.19
N ASN A 133 -28.49 3.78 24.48
CA ASN A 133 -29.71 4.59 24.55
C ASN A 133 -30.90 3.86 25.22
N ASP A 134 -30.74 2.61 25.65
CA ASP A 134 -31.86 1.81 26.22
C ASP A 134 -31.49 1.04 27.51
N ALA A 135 -30.53 1.53 28.31
CA ALA A 135 -30.23 0.91 29.61
C ALA A 135 -30.53 1.88 30.75
N GLU A 136 -31.69 1.66 31.36
CA GLU A 136 -32.05 2.05 32.73
C GLU A 136 -30.79 2.11 33.64
N PRO A 137 -30.56 3.20 34.38
CA PRO A 137 -29.40 3.29 35.26
C PRO A 137 -29.45 2.17 36.32
N PRO A 138 -28.38 1.38 36.50
CA PRO A 138 -28.30 0.48 37.63
C PRO A 138 -28.29 1.33 38.89
N HIS A 139 -29.24 1.07 39.79
CA HIS A 139 -29.20 1.58 41.16
C HIS A 139 -27.93 1.02 41.83
N LEU A 140 -26.84 1.78 41.76
CA LEU A 140 -25.63 1.54 42.55
C LEU A 140 -25.98 1.83 44.01
N LYS A 141 -26.35 0.76 44.71
CA LYS A 141 -26.53 0.73 46.14
C LYS A 141 -25.18 1.03 46.80
N GLY A 142 -25.00 2.29 47.20
CA GLY A 142 -24.29 2.71 48.40
C GLY A 142 -22.81 2.38 48.53
N SER A 143 -22.02 3.44 48.71
CA SER A 143 -20.86 3.51 49.60
C SER A 143 -19.66 2.63 49.26
N GLN A 144 -18.65 3.26 48.64
CA GLN A 144 -17.31 3.33 49.22
C GLN A 144 -16.50 4.39 48.47
N THR A 145 -16.89 5.66 48.65
CA THR A 145 -15.93 6.75 48.51
C THR A 145 -15.23 6.84 49.86
N ILE A 146 -13.93 6.58 49.87
CA ILE A 146 -13.09 6.85 51.03
C ILE A 146 -12.95 8.37 51.05
N ASP A 147 -13.83 9.03 51.78
CA ASP A 147 -13.61 10.42 52.18
C ASP A 147 -12.41 10.39 53.13
N LEU A 148 -11.27 10.93 52.67
CA LEU A 148 -10.17 11.25 53.55
C LEU A 148 -10.61 12.48 54.36
N ASP A 149 -10.98 12.25 55.62
CA ASP A 149 -11.20 13.34 56.57
C ASP A 149 -9.84 14.01 56.90
N ASP A 150 -9.85 15.34 57.00
CA ASP A 150 -8.64 16.19 57.17
C ASP A 150 -7.83 15.89 58.45
N ASP A 151 -8.33 15.04 59.35
CA ASP A 151 -7.70 14.66 60.62
C ASP A 151 -6.67 13.50 60.48
N ASP A 152 -6.57 12.86 59.31
CA ASP A 152 -5.65 11.72 59.08
C ASP A 152 -4.17 12.15 58.88
N TRP A 153 -3.85 13.42 59.15
CA TRP A 153 -2.52 14.03 58.98
C TRP A 153 -1.77 14.37 60.29
N GLN A 154 -2.09 13.77 61.44
CA GLN A 154 -1.24 13.91 62.63
C GLN A 154 -0.17 12.79 62.71
N ARG A 155 0.99 13.07 62.10
CA ARG A 155 2.23 12.32 62.37
C ARG A 155 2.71 12.64 63.78
N LYS A 156 2.89 11.57 64.55
CA LYS A 156 3.58 11.52 65.85
C LYS A 156 5.04 11.96 65.76
#